data_AF-A0A5N3PDN6-F1
#
_entry.id   AF-A0A5N3PDN6-F1
#
_cell.length_a   1.000
_cell.length_b   1.000
_cell.length_c   1.000
_cell.angle_alpha   90.00
_cell.angle_beta   90.00
_cell.angle_gamma   90.00
#
_symmetry.space_group_name_H-M   'P 1'
#
loop_
_entity.id
_entity.type
_entity.pdbx_description
1 polymer ?
#
loop_
_entity_poly.entity_id
_entity_poly.type
_entity_poly.pdbx_seq_one_letter_code
_entity_poly.pdbx_strand_id
1 'polypeptide(L)' 'MLKDRWLDVSAAPHDGTPVILWLEDAEAPPAFPVTVGVWETDEAMGPVGFWRVLGAKDGTSIYFDQQVVGWKPLPPPSR' A
#
# COMPACT_ATOMS: atom_id res chain seq x y z
N MET A 1 20.32 4.95 -9.79
CA MET A 1 19.70 3.75 -9.18
C MET A 1 18.76 4.23 -8.08
N LEU A 2 17.44 4.07 -8.25
CA LEU A 2 16.40 4.52 -7.32
C LEU A 2 16.08 3.50 -6.19
N LYS A 3 16.91 2.46 -6.03
CA LYS A 3 16.55 1.24 -5.31
C LYS A 3 16.21 1.44 -3.82
N ASP A 4 16.67 2.53 -3.20
CA ASP A 4 16.48 2.76 -1.76
C ASP A 4 15.53 3.91 -1.42
N ARG A 5 15.04 4.68 -2.39
CA ARG A 5 14.18 5.83 -2.11
C ARG A 5 12.71 5.43 -2.06
N TRP A 6 12.04 5.75 -0.96
CA TRP A 6 10.58 5.73 -0.89
C TRP A 6 10.02 6.84 -1.78
N LEU A 7 9.02 6.50 -2.58
CA LEU A 7 8.33 7.40 -3.49
C LEU A 7 7.04 7.89 -2.85
N ASP A 8 6.59 9.08 -3.26
CA ASP A 8 5.30 9.63 -2.86
C ASP A 8 4.16 8.75 -3.38
N VAL A 9 3.15 8.49 -2.53
CA VAL A 9 2.01 7.62 -2.89
C VAL A 9 1.22 8.13 -4.09
N SER A 10 1.22 9.44 -4.37
CA SER A 10 0.57 10.00 -5.56
C SER A 10 1.14 9.49 -6.89
N ALA A 11 2.36 8.93 -6.87
CA ALA A 11 3.01 8.29 -8.01
C ALA A 11 2.86 6.77 -8.04
N ALA A 12 2.16 6.18 -7.08
CA ALA A 12 1.96 4.74 -7.00
C ALA A 12 1.01 4.25 -8.12
N PRO A 13 1.17 2.99 -8.56
CA PRO A 13 0.29 2.42 -9.57
C PRO A 13 -1.10 2.11 -8.98
N HIS A 14 -2.12 2.78 -9.48
CA HIS A 14 -3.53 2.56 -9.15
C HIS A 14 -4.22 1.57 -10.11
N ASP A 15 -3.50 0.52 -10.52
CA ASP A 15 -3.91 -0.44 -11.57
C ASP A 15 -3.96 -1.90 -11.08
N GLY A 16 -3.85 -2.12 -9.76
CA GLY A 16 -3.79 -3.45 -9.15
C GLY A 16 -2.38 -4.07 -9.11
N THR A 17 -1.35 -3.36 -9.57
CA THR A 17 0.05 -3.81 -9.42
C THR A 17 0.43 -3.84 -7.93
N PRO A 18 0.96 -4.97 -7.42
CA PRO A 18 1.36 -5.05 -6.01
C PRO A 18 2.65 -4.25 -5.73
N VAL A 19 2.65 -3.51 -4.63
CA VAL A 19 3.75 -2.63 -4.19
C VAL A 19 4.04 -2.79 -2.71
N ILE A 20 5.22 -2.34 -2.29
CA ILE A 20 5.54 -2.18 -0.87
C ILE A 20 5.06 -0.80 -0.42
N LEU A 21 4.28 -0.75 0.65
CA LEU A 21 3.75 0.47 1.27
C LEU A 21 4.41 0.69 2.63
N TRP A 22 4.72 1.94 2.93
CA TRP A 22 5.00 2.42 4.28
C TRP A 22 3.77 3.15 4.80
N LEU A 23 3.16 2.61 5.85
CA LEU A 23 1.94 3.12 6.46
C LEU A 23 2.24 3.94 7.73
N GLU A 24 1.49 5.02 7.90
CA GLU A 24 1.38 5.76 9.16
C GLU A 24 -0.07 5.68 9.62
N ASP A 25 -0.29 4.91 10.68
CA ASP A 25 -1.60 4.82 11.34
C ASP A 25 -1.48 5.56 12.67
N ALA A 26 -2.13 6.72 12.75
CA ALA A 26 -2.10 7.60 13.91
C ALA A 26 -2.95 7.09 15.08
N GLU A 27 -3.96 6.26 14.81
CA GLU A 27 -4.84 5.69 15.85
C GLU A 27 -4.32 4.32 16.34
N ALA A 28 -3.60 3.59 15.48
CA ALA A 28 -2.97 2.32 15.80
C ALA A 28 -1.56 2.23 15.18
N PRO A 29 -0.52 2.83 15.79
CA PRO A 29 0.85 2.79 15.26
C PRO A 29 1.25 1.33 14.93
N PRO A 30 1.64 1.03 13.67
CA PRO A 30 1.42 -0.32 13.16
C PRO A 30 2.44 -1.33 13.69
N ALA A 31 1.98 -2.57 13.89
CA ALA A 31 2.85 -3.75 14.03
C ALA A 31 3.63 -4.05 12.73
N PHE A 32 3.17 -3.52 11.60
CA PHE A 32 3.78 -3.68 10.26
C PHE A 32 3.79 -2.33 9.52
N PRO A 33 4.70 -1.40 9.88
CA PRO A 33 4.81 -0.11 9.19
C PRO A 33 5.17 -0.28 7.71
N VAL A 34 5.75 -1.41 7.32
CA VAL A 34 6.07 -1.75 5.93
C VAL A 34 5.39 -3.05 5.54
N THR A 35 4.58 -3.03 4.48
CA THR A 35 3.78 -4.19 4.05
C THR A 35 3.56 -4.18 2.54
N VAL A 36 3.01 -5.27 1.98
CA VAL A 36 2.62 -5.35 0.56
C VAL A 36 1.16 -4.98 0.41
N GLY A 37 0.83 -4.11 -0.55
CA GLY A 37 -0.54 -3.72 -0.86
C GLY A 37 -0.84 -3.74 -2.35
N VAL A 38 -2.14 -3.80 -2.66
CA VAL A 38 -2.71 -3.77 -4.02
C VAL A 38 -3.79 -2.69 -4.05
N TRP A 39 -3.81 -1.86 -5.10
CA TRP A 39 -4.87 -0.89 -5.30
C TRP A 39 -6.15 -1.58 -5.79
N GLU A 40 -7.28 -1.27 -5.16
CA GLU A 40 -8.61 -1.72 -5.53
C GLU A 40 -9.59 -0.55 -5.53
N THR A 41 -10.68 -0.70 -6.28
CA THR A 41 -11.79 0.26 -6.31
C THR A 41 -13.07 -0.48 -5.94
N ASP A 42 -13.85 0.08 -5.03
CA ASP A 42 -15.17 -0.47 -4.68
C ASP A 42 -16.27 0.39 -5.29
N GLU A 43 -16.88 -0.12 -6.36
CA GLU A 43 -18.01 0.55 -7.03
C GLU A 43 -19.20 0.82 -6.09
N ALA A 44 -19.36 0.04 -5.01
CA ALA A 44 -20.42 0.21 -4.03
C ALA A 44 -20.14 1.36 -3.05
N MET A 45 -18.88 1.73 -2.83
CA MET A 45 -18.48 2.88 -2.00
C MET A 45 -18.22 4.15 -2.82
N GLY A 46 -18.40 4.10 -4.14
CA GLY A 46 -18.15 5.21 -5.08
C GLY A 46 -16.80 5.08 -5.79
N PRO A 47 -16.35 6.09 -6.56
CA PRO A 47 -15.08 6.03 -7.31
C PRO A 47 -13.82 6.11 -6.42
N VAL A 48 -13.94 5.76 -5.13
CA VAL A 48 -12.87 5.86 -4.15
C VAL A 48 -12.07 4.56 -4.19
N GLY A 49 -10.79 4.67 -4.57
CA GLY A 49 -9.87 3.55 -4.49
C GLY A 49 -9.14 3.50 -3.15
N PHE A 50 -8.66 2.30 -2.82
CA PHE A 50 -7.96 2.02 -1.58
C PHE A 50 -6.89 0.95 -1.80
N TRP A 51 -5.89 0.95 -0.92
CA TRP A 51 -4.89 -0.10 -0.80
C TRP A 51 -5.41 -1.23 0.08
N ARG A 52 -5.56 -2.41 -0.52
CA ARG A 52 -5.76 -3.66 0.23
C ARG A 52 -4.40 -4.27 0.59
N VAL A 53 -4.12 -4.40 1.89
CA VAL A 53 -2.85 -4.97 2.39
C VAL A 53 -2.90 -6.49 2.42
N LEU A 54 -1.83 -7.13 1.93
CA LEU A 54 -1.65 -8.57 1.92
C LEU A 54 -0.91 -9.01 3.21
N GLY A 55 -1.48 -9.98 3.94
CA GLY A 55 -0.81 -10.57 5.11
C GLY A 55 -1.18 -9.97 6.47
N ALA A 56 -2.21 -9.12 6.54
CA ALA A 56 -2.82 -8.78 7.82
C ALA A 56 -3.32 -10.08 8.48
N LYS A 57 -2.78 -10.38 9.67
CA LYS A 57 -3.00 -11.65 10.38
C LYS A 57 -4.48 -11.85 10.74
N ASP A 58 -5.19 -10.74 10.94
CA ASP A 58 -6.58 -10.68 11.36
C ASP A 58 -7.39 -9.81 10.37
N GLY A 59 -7.72 -10.35 9.19
CA GLY A 59 -8.68 -9.76 8.25
C GLY A 59 -8.08 -8.96 7.09
N THR A 60 -8.95 -8.26 6.36
CA THR A 60 -8.55 -7.38 5.25
C THR A 60 -8.39 -5.97 5.80
N SER A 61 -7.16 -5.45 5.86
CA SER A 61 -6.90 -4.06 6.21
C SER A 61 -6.89 -3.21 4.94
N ILE A 62 -7.79 -2.23 4.90
CA ILE A 62 -7.90 -1.24 3.82
C ILE A 62 -7.28 0.09 4.27
N TYR A 63 -6.53 0.74 3.38
CA TYR A 63 -5.88 2.02 3.63
C TYR A 63 -6.07 2.95 2.44
N PHE A 64 -6.27 4.23 2.69
CA PHE A 64 -6.29 5.27 1.66
C PHE A 64 -4.92 5.94 1.56
N ASP A 65 -4.67 6.67 0.48
CA ASP A 65 -3.39 7.38 0.25
C ASP A 65 -2.96 8.26 1.43
N GLN A 66 -3.90 8.85 2.14
CA GLN A 66 -3.65 9.71 3.32
C GLN A 66 -2.95 8.97 4.47
N GLN A 67 -3.04 7.64 4.49
CA GLN A 67 -2.45 6.77 5.51
C GLN A 67 -1.12 6.16 5.01
N VAL A 68 -0.69 6.48 3.77
CA VAL A 68 0.52 5.96 3.15
C VAL A 68 1.59 7.06 3.11
N VAL A 69 2.68 6.84 3.84
CA VAL A 69 3.85 7.75 3.88
C VAL A 69 4.67 7.65 2.60
N GLY A 70 4.72 6.45 2.00
CA GLY A 70 5.38 6.25 0.72
C GLY A 70 5.32 4.82 0.22
N TRP A 71 5.81 4.60 -0.98
CA TRP A 71 5.79 3.30 -1.63
C TRP A 71 7.10 2.95 -2.35
N LYS A 72 7.28 1.67 -2.67
CA LYS A 72 8.33 1.13 -3.52
C LYS A 72 7.79 0.00 -4.41
N PRO A 73 8.34 -0.20 -5.62
CA PRO A 73 8.02 -1.37 -6.42
C PRO A 73 8.45 -2.64 -5.68
N LEU A 74 7.70 -3.73 -5.86
CA LEU A 74 8.14 -5.04 -5.39
C LEU A 74 9.46 -5.44 -6.07
N PRO A 75 10.43 -5.99 -5.33
CA PRO A 75 11.61 -6.59 -5.93
C PRO A 75 11.18 -7.68 -6.91
N PRO A 76 11.87 -7.83 -8.06
CA PRO A 76 11.63 -8.96 -8.94
C PRO A 76 11.86 -10.27 -8.15
N PRO A 77 11.13 -11.34 -8.45
CA PRO A 77 11.33 -12.62 -7.79
C PRO A 77 12.80 -13.03 -7.91
N SER A 78 13.39 -13.39 -6.77
CA SER A 78 14.73 -13.98 -6.71
C SER A 78 14.72 -15.23 -7.59
N ARG A 79 15.56 -15.23 -8.63
CA ARG A 79 15.67 -16.34 -9.58
C ARG A 79 16.48 -17.50 -9.00
#